data_AF-A0AAP6VQ85-F1
#
_entry.id   AF-A0AAP6VQ85-F1
#
_cell.length_a   1.000
_cell.length_b   1.000
_cell.length_c   1.000
_cell.angle_alpha   90.00
_cell.angle_beta   90.00
_cell.angle_gamma   90.00
#
_symmetry.space_group_name_H-M   'P 1'
#
loop_
_entity.id
_entity.type
_entity.pdbx_description
1 polymer ?
#
loop_
_entity_poly.entity_id
_entity_poly.type
_entity_poly.pdbx_seq_one_letter_code
_entity_poly.pdbx_strand_id
1 'polypeptide(L)'
;MVKIDTKHFRPALNEYGIIANVCPNTRNAEHKENYFFEEELYKELFVIERTNAWMDGWLSLLLTRFDTTISNWKGWSYLVFAVIWLNKTHKSQKFK
;
A
#
# COMPACT_ATOMS: atom_id res chain seq x y z
N MET A 1 3.61 2.00 -10.69
CA MET A 1 4.74 1.80 -9.77
C MET A 1 4.75 3.01 -8.83
N VAL A 2 4.22 2.83 -7.62
CA VAL A 2 4.16 3.91 -6.62
C VAL A 2 5.59 4.10 -6.12
N LYS A 3 6.17 5.27 -6.35
CA LYS A 3 7.54 5.55 -5.90
C LYS A 3 7.46 6.18 -4.52
N ILE A 4 7.64 5.37 -3.48
CA ILE A 4 7.66 5.82 -2.08
C ILE A 4 9.09 6.29 -1.75
N ASP A 5 9.51 7.40 -2.38
CA ASP A 5 10.80 8.02 -2.05
C ASP A 5 10.53 9.49 -1.73
N THR A 6 10.22 9.73 -0.45
CA THR A 6 10.05 11.06 0.12
C THR A 6 11.32 11.42 0.87
N LYS A 7 11.73 12.69 0.84
CA LYS A 7 12.97 13.17 1.52
C LYS A 7 13.07 12.75 2.99
N HIS A 8 11.94 12.56 3.67
CA HIS A 8 11.87 12.18 5.08
C HIS A 8 11.72 10.67 5.34
N PHE A 9 11.52 9.84 4.32
CA PHE A 9 11.24 8.42 4.48
C PHE A 9 12.48 7.63 4.92
N ARG A 10 13.61 7.83 4.24
CA ARG A 10 14.88 7.16 4.56
C ARG A 10 15.48 7.63 5.90
N PRO A 11 15.50 8.94 6.23
CA PRO A 11 15.94 9.39 7.55
C PRO A 11 15.12 8.79 8.69
N ALA A 12 13.79 8.72 8.55
CA ALA A 12 12.93 8.11 9.56
C ALA A 12 13.23 6.61 9.73
N LEU A 13 13.42 5.86 8.64
CA LEU A 13 13.74 4.43 8.72
C LEU A 13 15.12 4.16 9.33
N ASN A 14 16.10 5.00 9.03
CA ASN A 14 17.43 4.94 9.64
C ASN A 14 17.38 5.18 11.16
N GLU A 15 16.48 6.03 11.65
CA GLU A 15 16.27 6.24 13.10
C GLU A 15 15.80 4.96 13.81
N TYR A 16 15.00 4.13 13.12
CA TYR A 16 14.58 2.82 13.61
C TYR A 16 15.56 1.68 13.29
N GLY A 17 16.70 1.97 12.65
CA GLY A 17 17.67 0.96 12.23
C GLY A 17 17.18 0.04 11.10
N ILE A 18 16.14 0.46 10.36
CA ILE A 18 15.54 -0.31 9.27
C ILE A 18 16.20 0.09 7.96
N ILE A 19 16.76 -0.88 7.23
CA ILE A 19 17.30 -0.64 5.88
C ILE A 19 16.13 -0.46 4.92
N ALA A 20 16.00 0.75 4.39
CA ALA A 20 14.98 1.08 3.41
C ALA A 20 15.35 0.52 2.03
N ASN A 21 14.95 -0.74 1.76
CA ASN A 21 15.11 -1.36 0.44
C ASN A 21 14.07 -0.81 -0.55
N VAL A 22 14.18 0.46 -0.90
CA VAL A 22 13.26 1.15 -1.81
C VAL A 22 14.00 1.73 -2.98
N CYS A 23 13.41 1.57 -4.17
CA CYS A 23 13.98 2.05 -5.42
C CYS A 23 13.98 3.60 -5.42
N PRO A 24 15.14 4.26 -5.62
CA PRO A 24 15.24 5.71 -5.58
C PRO A 24 14.38 6.35 -6.68
N ASN A 25 13.69 7.43 -6.35
CA ASN A 25 12.83 8.10 -7.32
C ASN A 25 13.67 8.92 -8.30
N THR A 26 13.82 8.40 -9.51
CA THR A 26 14.52 9.06 -10.62
C THR A 26 14.01 10.47 -10.98
N ARG A 27 12.81 10.87 -10.54
CA ARG A 27 12.28 12.25 -10.72
C ARG A 27 12.82 13.27 -9.70
N ASN A 28 13.24 12.82 -8.52
CA ASN A 28 13.73 13.65 -7.42
C ASN A 28 15.22 13.40 -7.12
N ALA A 29 15.87 12.50 -7.87
CA ALA A 29 17.23 12.08 -7.62
C ALA A 29 18.24 13.11 -8.13
N GLU A 30 18.51 14.14 -7.32
CA GLU A 30 19.69 15.00 -7.49
C GLU A 30 20.97 14.32 -7.00
N HIS A 31 20.89 13.20 -6.28
CA HIS A 31 22.06 12.51 -5.76
C HIS A 31 22.06 11.02 -6.09
N LYS A 32 23.09 10.61 -6.86
CA LYS A 32 23.53 9.22 -7.02
C LYS A 32 24.15 8.74 -5.72
N GLU A 33 23.35 8.52 -4.69
CA GLU A 33 23.80 7.73 -3.54
C GLU A 33 23.63 6.25 -3.90
N ASN A 34 24.74 5.51 -3.88
CA ASN A 34 24.77 4.06 -4.06
C ASN A 34 24.14 3.39 -2.84
N TYR A 35 22.81 3.39 -2.77
CA TYR A 35 22.09 2.65 -1.74
C TYR A 35 22.18 1.16 -2.02
N PHE A 36 22.33 0.37 -0.94
CA PHE A 36 22.19 -1.07 -1.00
C PHE A 36 20.73 -1.40 -1.38
N PHE A 37 20.54 -2.00 -2.56
CA PHE A 37 19.24 -2.38 -3.08
C PHE A 37 19.26 -3.86 -3.43
N GLU A 38 18.35 -4.61 -2.82
CA GLU A 38 18.19 -6.05 -3.02
C GLU A 38 16.86 -6.32 -3.73
N GLU A 39 16.93 -6.84 -4.96
CA GLU A 39 15.76 -6.99 -5.82
C GLU A 39 14.75 -8.00 -5.27
N GLU A 40 15.23 -9.05 -4.60
CA GLU A 40 14.39 -10.12 -4.03
C GLU A 40 13.53 -9.59 -2.88
N LEU A 41 14.13 -8.88 -1.94
CA LEU A 41 13.42 -8.20 -0.85
C LEU A 41 12.47 -7.10 -1.39
N TYR A 42 12.81 -6.45 -2.51
CA TYR A 42 11.95 -5.44 -3.12
C TYR A 42 10.69 -6.06 -3.72
N LYS A 43 10.77 -7.29 -4.25
CA LYS A 43 9.58 -8.01 -4.76
C LYS A 43 8.58 -8.30 -3.66
N GLU A 44 9.04 -8.62 -2.46
CA GLU A 44 8.16 -8.83 -1.30
C GLU A 44 7.45 -7.53 -0.90
N LEU A 45 8.19 -6.42 -0.82
CA LEU A 45 7.63 -5.09 -0.56
C LEU A 45 6.61 -4.69 -1.63
N PHE A 46 6.88 -5.00 -2.90
CA PHE A 46 5.97 -4.71 -4.00
C PHE A 46 4.63 -5.45 -3.88
N VAL A 47 4.61 -6.66 -3.35
CA VAL A 47 3.35 -7.38 -3.08
C VAL A 47 2.52 -6.64 -2.02
N ILE A 48 3.16 -6.12 -0.98
CA ILE A 48 2.53 -5.32 0.07
C ILE A 48 2.02 -3.99 -0.51
N GLU A 49 2.85 -3.25 -1.25
CA GLU A 49 2.48 -2.00 -1.90
C GLU A 49 1.30 -2.16 -2.85
N ARG A 50 1.29 -3.23 -3.65
CA ARG A 50 0.18 -3.55 -4.55
C ARG A 50 -1.12 -3.81 -3.77
N THR A 51 -1.02 -4.46 -2.61
CA THR A 51 -2.19 -4.74 -1.77
C THR A 51 -2.72 -3.47 -1.12
N ASN A 52 -1.83 -2.58 -0.67
CA ASN A 52 -2.21 -1.27 -0.16
C ASN A 52 -2.84 -0.39 -1.25
N ALA A 53 -2.26 -0.34 -2.45
CA ALA A 53 -2.84 0.40 -3.57
C ALA A 53 -4.21 -0.16 -4.01
N TRP A 54 -4.39 -1.49 -3.91
CA TRP A 54 -5.68 -2.11 -4.16
C TRP A 54 -6.70 -1.71 -3.09
N MET A 55 -6.34 -1.73 -1.81
CA MET A 55 -7.18 -1.25 -0.71
C MET A 55 -7.53 0.23 -0.89
N ASP A 56 -6.56 1.07 -1.26
CA ASP A 56 -6.76 2.50 -1.54
C ASP A 56 -7.75 2.71 -2.69
N GLY A 57 -7.77 1.84 -3.71
CA GLY A 57 -8.75 1.87 -4.79
C GLY A 57 -10.17 1.59 -4.32
N TRP A 58 -10.37 0.55 -3.50
CA TRP A 58 -11.69 0.24 -2.91
C TRP A 58 -12.17 1.34 -1.96
N LEU A 59 -11.26 1.85 -1.15
CA LEU A 59 -11.55 2.90 -0.19
C LEU A 59 -11.83 4.21 -0.94
N SER A 60 -11.07 4.58 -1.96
CA SER A 60 -11.35 5.76 -2.80
C SER A 60 -12.70 5.67 -3.54
N LEU A 61 -13.05 4.49 -4.07
CA LEU A 61 -14.36 4.26 -4.70
C LEU A 61 -15.53 4.41 -3.71
N LEU A 62 -15.35 4.03 -2.45
CA LEU A 62 -16.36 4.16 -1.39
C LEU A 62 -16.33 5.55 -0.70
N LEU A 63 -15.18 6.21 -0.67
CA LEU A 63 -14.87 7.40 0.14
C LEU A 63 -14.74 8.67 -0.69
N THR A 64 -15.59 8.91 -1.69
CA THR A 64 -15.67 10.27 -2.22
C THR A 64 -16.19 11.22 -1.13
N ARG A 65 -15.23 11.90 -0.47
CA ARG A 65 -15.29 13.25 0.15
C ARG A 65 -15.55 13.40 1.65
N PHE A 66 -16.09 12.43 2.39
CA PHE A 66 -16.68 12.75 3.71
C PHE A 66 -15.84 12.49 4.95
N ASP A 67 -14.87 11.56 4.93
CA ASP A 67 -14.17 11.19 6.17
C ASP A 67 -12.70 10.82 5.97
N THR A 68 -11.81 11.51 6.70
CA THR A 68 -10.34 11.31 6.70
C THR A 68 -9.81 10.67 7.99
N THR A 69 -10.69 10.28 8.91
CA THR A 69 -10.28 9.76 10.23
C THR A 69 -9.83 8.30 10.15
N ILE A 70 -8.77 7.95 10.90
CA ILE A 70 -8.19 6.59 10.97
C ILE A 70 -9.20 5.55 11.50
N SER A 71 -10.12 5.96 12.38
CA SER A 71 -11.21 5.09 12.87
C SER A 71 -12.14 4.67 11.73
N ASN A 72 -12.52 5.62 10.87
CA ASN A 72 -13.34 5.35 9.71
C ASN A 72 -12.60 4.44 8.73
N TRP A 73 -11.31 4.68 8.48
CA TRP A 73 -10.50 3.80 7.62
C TRP A 73 -10.59 2.31 8.02
N LYS A 74 -10.48 2.03 9.33
CA LYS A 74 -10.64 0.67 9.86
C LYS A 74 -12.06 0.15 9.67
N GLY A 75 -13.09 0.95 10.00
CA GLY A 75 -14.49 0.58 9.82
C GLY A 75 -14.84 0.21 8.38
N TRP A 76 -14.39 1.01 7.41
CA TRP A 76 -14.64 0.77 5.99
C TRP A 76 -13.87 -0.44 5.45
N SER A 77 -12.66 -0.70 5.96
CA SER A 77 -11.92 -1.93 5.63
C SER A 77 -12.74 -3.18 5.99
N TYR A 78 -13.39 -3.18 7.16
CA TYR A 78 -14.29 -4.28 7.54
C TYR A 78 -15.51 -4.41 6.62
N LEU A 79 -16.09 -3.30 6.16
CA LEU A 79 -17.22 -3.31 5.23
C LEU A 79 -16.83 -3.86 3.86
N VAL A 80 -15.67 -3.48 3.32
CA VAL A 80 -15.14 -4.05 2.07
C VAL A 80 -14.99 -5.57 2.20
N PHE A 81 -14.42 -6.06 3.31
CA PHE A 81 -14.29 -7.50 3.55
C PHE A 81 -15.66 -8.20 3.65
N ALA A 82 -16.64 -7.59 4.32
CA ALA A 82 -18.00 -8.12 4.39
C ALA A 82 -18.64 -8.22 3.00
N VAL A 83 -18.50 -7.20 2.15
CA VAL A 83 -19.03 -7.19 0.77
C VAL A 83 -18.35 -8.26 -0.09
N ILE A 84 -17.03 -8.42 0.00
CA ILE A 84 -16.29 -9.47 -0.73
C ILE A 84 -16.79 -10.86 -0.30
N TRP A 85 -16.96 -11.06 1.00
CA TRP A 85 -17.45 -12.32 1.56
C TRP A 85 -18.86 -12.64 1.08
N LEU A 86 -19.79 -11.68 1.14
CA LEU A 86 -21.16 -11.82 0.66
C LEU A 86 -21.22 -12.12 -0.85
N ASN A 87 -20.39 -11.46 -1.65
CA ASN A 87 -20.30 -11.75 -3.09
C ASN A 87 -19.79 -13.16 -3.38
N LYS A 88 -18.87 -13.66 -2.55
CA LYS A 88 -18.32 -15.01 -2.69
C LYS A 88 -19.37 -16.08 -2.32
N THR A 89 -20.12 -15.88 -1.24
CA THR A 89 -21.20 -16.80 -0.84
C THR A 89 -22.34 -16.79 -1.86
N HIS A 90 -22.76 -15.63 -2.37
CA HIS A 90 -23.79 -15.53 -3.39
C HIS A 90 -23.38 -16.19 -4.73
N LYS A 91 -22.13 -16.01 -5.18
CA LYS A 91 -21.61 -16.72 -6.36
C LYS A 91 -21.56 -18.24 -6.15
N SER A 92 -21.22 -18.68 -4.94
CA SER A 92 -21.22 -20.10 -4.59
C SER A 92 -22.62 -20.72 -4.58
N GLN A 93 -23.67 -19.94 -4.32
CA GLN A 93 -25.06 -20.41 -4.40
C GLN A 93 -25.54 -20.57 -5.84
N LYS A 94 -25.05 -19.76 -6.79
CA LYS A 94 -25.40 -19.87 -8.22
C LYS A 94 -24.78 -21.07 -8.94
N PHE A 95 -23.78 -21.71 -8.34
CA PHE A 95 -23.09 -22.90 -8.86
C PHE A 95 -23.58 -24.22 -8.22
N LYS A 96 -24.61 -24.14 -7.37
CA LYS A 96 -25.39 -25.27 -6.87
C LYS A 96 -26.70 -25.35 -7.64
#